data_AF-A0A7V5I853-F1
#
_entry.id   AF-A0A7V5I853-F1
#
_cell.length_a   1.000
_cell.length_b   1.000
_cell.length_c   1.000
_cell.angle_alpha   90.00
_cell.angle_beta   90.00
_cell.angle_gamma   90.00
#
_symmetry.space_group_name_H-M   'P 1'
#
loop_
_entity.id
_entity.type
_entity.pdbx_description
1 polymer ?
#
loop_
_entity_poly.entity_id
_entity_poly.type
_entity_poly.pdbx_seq_one_letter_code
_entity_poly.pdbx_strand_id
1 'polypeptide(L)'
;MFVTTPLSLKNSKVSTRSSCCVQRARRSTGVAKLAMKEAWVRLVPTSDLQPGELRTVTVASQLVLVAVDQDGSVFATQGYCSHLAVPLDTGSIGDGVLTCSQHRSSFDLKTGEVISWCTFPPILGPLLGKLQPPTPISVYPVRENAGYIEAYLQVDAKDEFEKQYWKGILDAQGKATGGYY
;
A
#
# COMPACT_ATOMS: atom_id res chain seq x y z
N MET A 1 -77.17 -8.32 8.55
CA MET A 1 -77.43 -7.67 9.86
C MET A 1 -76.28 -8.05 10.79
N PHE A 2 -75.65 -7.04 11.36
CA PHE A 2 -74.54 -7.09 12.33
C PHE A 2 -75.03 -7.59 13.70
N VAL A 3 -74.22 -8.38 14.44
CA VAL A 3 -73.97 -8.31 15.91
C VAL A 3 -72.75 -9.21 16.23
N THR A 4 -71.50 -8.72 16.30
CA THR A 4 -70.69 -8.36 17.50
C THR A 4 -70.62 -9.36 18.67
N THR A 5 -69.45 -10.02 18.83
CA THR A 5 -68.53 -10.18 20.02
C THR A 5 -69.09 -10.55 21.43
N PRO A 6 -68.29 -10.95 22.48
CA PRO A 6 -66.83 -10.88 22.66
C PRO A 6 -66.09 -12.04 23.42
N LEU A 7 -64.75 -11.92 23.45
CA LEU A 7 -63.73 -12.26 24.49
C LEU A 7 -63.76 -13.59 25.28
N SER A 8 -62.61 -14.29 25.35
CA SER A 8 -61.73 -14.30 26.55
C SER A 8 -60.49 -15.18 26.39
N LEU A 9 -59.36 -14.68 26.90
CA LEU A 9 -57.99 -15.22 26.86
C LEU A 9 -57.77 -16.47 27.70
N LYS A 10 -56.89 -17.38 27.24
CA LYS A 10 -55.98 -18.11 28.15
C LYS A 10 -54.56 -18.25 27.57
N ASN A 11 -53.62 -17.82 28.41
CA ASN A 11 -52.18 -17.85 28.30
C ASN A 11 -51.63 -19.29 28.39
N SER A 12 -50.68 -19.68 27.55
CA SER A 12 -49.81 -20.83 27.80
C SER A 12 -48.35 -20.47 27.54
N LYS A 13 -47.56 -20.60 28.62
CA LYS A 13 -46.13 -20.31 28.68
C LYS A 13 -45.36 -21.37 27.90
N VAL A 14 -44.50 -20.95 26.97
CA VAL A 14 -43.50 -21.84 26.35
C VAL A 14 -42.16 -21.64 27.06
N SER A 15 -41.68 -22.72 27.65
CA SER A 15 -40.40 -22.85 28.35
C SER A 15 -39.27 -23.04 27.34
N THR A 16 -38.35 -22.09 27.23
CA THR A 16 -37.11 -22.25 26.47
C THR A 16 -36.00 -22.73 27.41
N ARG A 17 -35.56 -23.97 27.20
CA ARG A 17 -34.37 -24.54 27.86
C ARG A 17 -33.13 -23.80 27.37
N SER A 18 -32.43 -23.18 28.30
CA SER A 18 -31.14 -22.52 28.11
C SER A 18 -30.07 -23.54 27.71
N SER A 19 -29.68 -23.52 26.43
CA SER A 19 -28.49 -24.23 25.95
C SER A 19 -27.27 -23.39 26.27
N CYS A 20 -26.41 -23.93 27.13
CA CYS A 20 -25.17 -23.34 27.60
C CYS A 20 -24.27 -22.89 26.44
N CYS A 21 -24.08 -21.58 26.34
CA CYS A 21 -23.19 -20.93 25.40
C CYS A 21 -21.73 -21.32 25.68
N VAL A 22 -21.18 -22.26 24.90
CA VAL A 22 -19.72 -22.36 24.73
C VAL A 22 -19.38 -21.76 23.38
N GLN A 23 -19.52 -20.45 23.28
CA GLN A 23 -18.91 -19.71 22.18
C GLN A 23 -17.41 -19.65 22.45
N ARG A 24 -16.67 -20.57 21.83
CA ARG A 24 -15.21 -20.54 21.74
C ARG A 24 -14.86 -19.25 20.98
N ALA A 25 -14.48 -18.21 21.71
CA ALA A 25 -13.97 -16.98 21.12
C ALA A 25 -12.75 -17.33 20.25
N ARG A 26 -12.90 -17.23 18.93
CA ARG A 26 -11.77 -17.25 18.01
C ARG A 26 -11.00 -15.97 18.29
N ARG A 27 -9.85 -16.08 18.99
CA ARG A 27 -8.88 -15.02 19.10
C ARG A 27 -8.43 -14.67 17.68
N SER A 28 -8.92 -13.57 17.14
CA SER A 28 -8.29 -12.95 15.99
C SER A 28 -6.86 -12.63 16.43
N THR A 29 -5.89 -13.17 15.71
CA THR A 29 -4.50 -12.71 15.79
C THR A 29 -4.49 -11.29 15.23
N GLY A 30 -4.82 -10.33 16.10
CA GLY A 30 -4.55 -8.93 15.85
C GLY A 30 -3.05 -8.78 15.80
N VAL A 31 -2.51 -8.69 14.58
CA VAL A 31 -1.28 -7.93 14.38
C VAL A 31 -1.63 -6.54 14.88
N ALA A 32 -1.08 -6.16 16.05
CA ALA A 32 -1.29 -4.85 16.62
C ALA A 32 -0.95 -3.83 15.53
N LYS A 33 -1.94 -3.01 15.17
CA LYS A 33 -1.77 -1.92 14.22
C LYS A 33 -0.71 -1.00 14.82
N LEU A 34 0.54 -1.13 14.38
CA LEU A 34 1.57 -0.13 14.61
C LEU A 34 0.93 1.20 14.22
N ALA A 35 1.02 2.21 15.09
CA ALA A 35 0.47 3.53 14.82
C ALA A 35 1.33 4.20 13.75
N MET A 36 1.16 3.77 12.49
CA MET A 36 1.92 4.28 11.35
C MET A 36 1.53 5.74 11.15
N LYS A 37 2.51 6.63 11.23
CA LYS A 37 2.31 8.05 11.03
C LYS A 37 2.24 8.31 9.54
N GLU A 38 1.02 8.37 9.02
CA GLU A 38 0.75 8.66 7.63
C GLU A 38 0.39 10.15 7.45
N ALA A 39 0.85 10.75 6.36
CA ALA A 39 0.55 12.14 6.03
C ALA A 39 0.58 12.37 4.51
N TRP A 40 -0.11 13.43 4.09
CA TRP A 40 0.05 13.97 2.74
C TRP A 40 1.38 14.73 2.65
N VAL A 41 2.22 14.33 1.72
CA VAL A 41 3.56 14.88 1.50
C VAL A 41 3.64 15.48 0.11
N ARG A 42 4.13 16.71 0.00
CA ARG A 42 4.38 17.37 -1.28
C ARG A 42 5.52 16.69 -2.02
N LEU A 43 5.29 16.37 -3.28
CA LEU A 43 6.27 15.71 -4.15
C LEU A 43 6.90 16.73 -5.10
N VAL A 44 6.09 17.27 -6.01
CA VAL A 44 6.53 18.12 -7.13
C VAL A 44 5.46 19.17 -7.43
N PRO A 45 5.84 20.35 -7.94
CA PRO A 45 4.89 21.33 -8.47
C PRO A 45 4.12 20.73 -9.65
N THR A 46 2.81 20.98 -9.74
CA THR A 46 2.00 20.51 -10.88
C THR A 46 2.51 21.09 -12.21
N SER A 47 3.03 22.33 -12.19
CA SER A 47 3.57 23.03 -13.36
C SER A 47 4.81 22.38 -13.98
N ASP A 48 5.51 21.54 -13.21
CA ASP A 48 6.81 20.99 -13.60
C ASP A 48 6.66 19.63 -14.28
N LEU A 49 5.44 19.11 -14.38
CA LEU A 49 5.12 17.81 -14.94
C LEU A 49 4.46 17.93 -16.30
N GLN A 50 4.84 17.04 -17.22
CA GLN A 50 4.24 16.92 -18.53
C GLN A 50 3.62 15.53 -18.74
N PRO A 51 2.57 15.39 -19.57
CA PRO A 51 2.07 14.07 -19.96
C PRO A 51 3.16 13.18 -20.55
N GLY A 52 3.20 11.92 -20.12
CA GLY A 52 4.24 10.95 -20.47
C GLY A 52 5.52 11.05 -19.64
N GLU A 53 5.58 11.94 -18.64
CA GLU A 53 6.76 12.12 -17.80
C GLU A 53 6.78 11.14 -16.61
N LEU A 54 7.99 10.66 -16.31
CA LEU A 54 8.32 9.89 -15.12
C LEU A 54 9.34 10.68 -14.31
N ARG A 55 9.02 11.01 -13.06
CA ARG A 55 9.88 11.81 -12.19
C ARG A 55 10.01 11.19 -10.81
N THR A 56 11.23 10.87 -10.40
CA THR A 56 11.52 10.40 -9.04
C THR A 56 11.80 11.56 -8.09
N VAL A 57 11.33 11.46 -6.85
CA VAL A 57 11.63 12.39 -5.76
C VAL A 57 11.86 11.61 -4.47
N THR A 58 12.83 12.06 -3.68
CA THR A 58 13.09 11.47 -2.35
C THR A 58 12.39 12.29 -1.29
N VAL A 59 11.39 11.71 -0.62
CA VAL A 59 10.63 12.33 0.46
C VAL A 59 10.40 11.33 1.58
N ALA A 60 10.39 11.78 2.84
CA ALA A 60 10.22 10.88 4.00
C ALA A 60 11.12 9.62 3.96
N SER A 61 12.39 9.80 3.53
CA SER A 61 13.38 8.73 3.34
C SER A 61 12.98 7.62 2.35
N GLN A 62 12.03 7.88 1.46
CA GLN A 62 11.56 6.97 0.42
C GLN A 62 11.74 7.63 -0.95
N LEU A 63 12.19 6.86 -1.95
CA LEU A 63 12.12 7.30 -3.33
C LEU A 63 10.71 7.00 -3.84
N VAL A 64 10.03 8.05 -4.29
CA VAL A 64 8.69 7.99 -4.84
C VAL A 64 8.77 8.40 -6.30
N LEU A 65 8.12 7.64 -7.18
CA LEU A 65 7.96 7.98 -8.58
C LEU A 65 6.60 8.66 -8.77
N VAL A 66 6.61 9.86 -9.32
CA VAL A 66 5.44 10.52 -9.91
C VAL A 66 5.40 10.19 -11.39
N ALA A 67 4.28 9.67 -11.84
CA ALA A 67 4.04 9.22 -13.20
C ALA A 67 2.85 9.98 -13.76
N VAL A 68 3.03 10.66 -14.89
CA VAL A 68 1.93 11.29 -15.63
C VAL A 68 1.73 10.53 -16.91
N ASP A 69 0.60 9.87 -17.05
CA ASP A 69 0.26 9.12 -18.26
C ASP A 69 -0.07 10.08 -19.42
N GLN A 70 -0.15 9.56 -20.64
CA GLN A 70 -0.36 10.37 -21.84
C GLN A 70 -1.73 11.07 -21.87
N ASP A 71 -2.71 10.53 -21.16
CA ASP A 71 -4.04 11.13 -20.97
C ASP A 71 -4.06 12.24 -19.90
N GLY A 72 -2.93 12.49 -19.23
CA GLY A 72 -2.78 13.45 -18.13
C GLY A 72 -3.10 12.89 -16.75
N SER A 73 -3.45 11.61 -16.62
CA SER A 73 -3.67 10.96 -15.33
C SER A 73 -2.38 10.91 -14.52
N VAL A 74 -2.43 11.31 -13.25
CA VAL A 74 -1.26 11.35 -12.35
C VAL A 74 -1.31 10.20 -11.36
N PHE A 75 -0.20 9.49 -11.23
CA PHE A 75 0.00 8.36 -10.32
C PHE A 75 1.25 8.58 -9.47
N ALA A 76 1.28 7.97 -8.28
CA ALA A 76 2.48 7.90 -7.46
C ALA A 76 2.73 6.46 -7.02
N THR A 77 3.97 6.00 -7.15
CA THR A 77 4.40 4.66 -6.78
C THR A 77 5.77 4.68 -6.12
N GLN A 78 6.26 3.55 -5.63
CA GLN A 78 7.67 3.45 -5.22
C GLN A 78 8.61 3.76 -6.41
N GLY A 79 9.73 4.41 -6.14
CA GLY A 79 10.68 4.86 -7.16
C GLY A 79 11.57 3.78 -7.76
N TYR A 80 11.58 2.59 -7.17
CA TYR A 80 12.48 1.50 -7.53
C TYR A 80 11.72 0.31 -8.13
N CYS A 81 12.29 -0.28 -9.17
CA CYS A 81 11.79 -1.52 -9.74
C CYS A 81 11.87 -2.63 -8.70
N SER A 82 10.74 -3.30 -8.43
CA SER A 82 10.70 -4.39 -7.47
C SER A 82 11.63 -5.55 -7.85
N HIS A 83 12.05 -5.66 -9.11
CA HIS A 83 13.00 -6.69 -9.58
C HIS A 83 14.43 -6.51 -9.02
N LEU A 84 15.11 -5.40 -9.30
CA LEU A 84 16.52 -5.20 -8.92
C LEU A 84 16.79 -3.84 -8.26
N ALA A 85 15.74 -3.22 -7.72
CA ALA A 85 15.81 -1.91 -7.04
C ALA A 85 16.41 -0.78 -7.90
N VAL A 86 16.33 -0.87 -9.22
CA VAL A 86 16.78 0.18 -10.14
C VAL A 86 15.73 1.32 -10.21
N PRO A 87 16.14 2.60 -10.32
CA PRO A 87 15.21 3.71 -10.50
C PRO A 87 14.29 3.52 -11.71
N LEU A 88 13.01 3.85 -11.55
CA LEU A 88 11.98 3.70 -12.58
C LEU A 88 11.77 4.96 -13.43
N ASP A 89 12.42 6.07 -13.11
CA ASP A 89 12.37 7.33 -13.87
C ASP A 89 12.86 7.19 -15.32
N THR A 90 13.83 6.31 -15.57
CA THR A 90 14.32 6.03 -16.93
C THR A 90 13.41 5.08 -17.73
N GLY A 91 12.30 4.65 -17.15
CA GLY A 91 11.34 3.73 -17.77
C GLY A 91 10.48 4.39 -18.86
N SER A 92 9.40 3.72 -19.21
CA SER A 92 8.37 4.25 -20.11
C SER A 92 6.98 4.07 -19.52
N ILE A 93 6.06 4.97 -19.88
CA ILE A 93 4.67 4.96 -19.43
C ILE A 93 3.70 5.02 -20.61
N GLY A 94 2.58 4.32 -20.48
CA GLY A 94 1.45 4.41 -21.40
C GLY A 94 0.32 3.50 -20.94
N ASP A 95 -0.93 3.91 -21.19
CA ASP A 95 -2.15 3.13 -20.90
C ASP A 95 -2.26 2.67 -19.43
N GLY A 96 -1.81 3.51 -18.49
CA GLY A 96 -1.75 3.19 -17.06
C GLY A 96 -0.70 2.16 -16.68
N VAL A 97 0.25 1.87 -17.58
CA VAL A 97 1.30 0.86 -17.37
C VAL A 97 2.68 1.52 -17.32
N LEU A 98 3.41 1.23 -16.25
CA LEU A 98 4.82 1.60 -16.09
C LEU A 98 5.71 0.43 -16.50
N THR A 99 6.67 0.66 -17.39
CA THR A 99 7.62 -0.35 -17.85
C THR A 99 9.05 0.04 -17.49
N CYS A 100 9.74 -0.84 -16.76
CA CYS A 100 11.15 -0.65 -16.41
C CYS A 100 12.05 -0.71 -17.65
N SER A 101 13.01 0.21 -17.75
CA SER A 101 13.96 0.30 -18.86
C SER A 101 14.92 -0.89 -18.98
N GLN A 102 15.28 -1.50 -17.84
CA GLN A 102 16.31 -2.52 -17.76
C GLN A 102 15.83 -3.89 -18.28
N HIS A 103 14.83 -4.47 -17.61
CA HIS A 103 14.37 -5.84 -17.89
C HIS A 103 12.93 -5.90 -18.40
N ARG A 104 12.33 -4.74 -18.68
CA ARG A 104 10.97 -4.62 -19.22
C ARG A 104 9.90 -5.29 -18.37
N SER A 105 10.13 -5.41 -17.06
CA SER A 105 9.03 -5.69 -16.12
C SER A 105 8.06 -4.51 -16.15
N SER A 106 6.77 -4.81 -16.22
CA SER A 106 5.71 -3.81 -16.30
C SER A 106 4.70 -3.96 -15.18
N PHE A 107 4.17 -2.82 -14.76
CA PHE A 107 3.31 -2.70 -13.58
C PHE A 107 2.09 -1.84 -13.89
N ASP A 108 0.93 -2.23 -13.38
CA ASP A 108 -0.28 -1.41 -13.40
C ASP A 108 -0.10 -0.26 -12.38
N LEU A 109 -0.28 0.99 -12.81
CA LEU A 109 -0.09 2.17 -11.96
C LEU A 109 -1.23 2.41 -10.95
N LYS A 110 -2.39 1.77 -11.13
CA LYS A 110 -3.54 1.87 -10.22
C LYS A 110 -3.45 0.84 -9.11
N THR A 111 -3.02 -0.38 -9.43
CA THR A 111 -3.00 -1.50 -8.47
C THR A 111 -1.60 -1.85 -7.98
N GLY A 112 -0.56 -1.53 -8.76
CA GLY A 112 0.82 -1.92 -8.52
C GLY A 112 1.12 -3.36 -8.95
N GLU A 113 0.14 -4.08 -9.49
CA GLU A 113 0.30 -5.48 -9.88
C GLU A 113 1.25 -5.64 -11.06
N VAL A 114 1.94 -6.78 -11.09
CA VAL A 114 2.84 -7.13 -12.18
C VAL A 114 2.02 -7.56 -13.39
N ILE A 115 2.20 -6.87 -14.51
CA ILE A 115 1.60 -7.23 -15.80
C ILE A 115 2.55 -8.16 -16.57
N SER A 116 3.84 -7.83 -16.61
CA SER A 116 4.86 -8.67 -17.23
C SER A 116 6.15 -8.66 -16.41
N TRP A 117 6.89 -9.77 -16.46
CA TRP A 117 8.05 -9.97 -15.59
C TRP A 117 9.29 -10.34 -16.40
N CYS A 118 10.31 -9.48 -16.35
CA CYS A 118 11.64 -9.73 -16.89
C CYS A 118 11.63 -10.24 -18.34
N THR A 119 11.01 -9.51 -19.27
CA THR A 119 10.91 -9.94 -20.68
C THR A 119 12.17 -9.66 -21.50
N PHE A 120 13.12 -8.88 -20.96
CA PHE A 120 14.39 -8.53 -21.60
C PHE A 120 15.60 -8.88 -20.70
N PRO A 121 16.74 -9.32 -21.27
CA PRO A 121 16.98 -9.64 -22.68
C PRO A 121 16.18 -10.87 -23.16
N PRO A 122 15.82 -11.01 -24.45
CA PRO A 122 14.99 -12.12 -24.92
C PRO A 122 15.59 -13.48 -24.54
N ILE A 123 14.73 -14.46 -24.20
CA ILE A 123 15.07 -15.82 -23.72
C ILE A 123 15.73 -15.84 -22.32
N LEU A 124 16.75 -15.01 -22.09
CA LEU A 124 17.48 -14.94 -20.83
C LEU A 124 16.70 -14.24 -19.72
N GLY A 125 15.95 -13.18 -20.04
CA GLY A 125 15.13 -12.42 -19.11
C GLY A 125 14.15 -13.30 -18.34
N PRO A 126 13.29 -14.09 -19.00
CA PRO A 126 12.35 -14.97 -18.32
C PRO A 126 13.03 -16.06 -17.47
N LEU A 127 14.24 -16.48 -17.85
CA LEU A 127 15.04 -17.41 -17.04
C LEU A 127 15.60 -16.73 -15.78
N LEU A 128 16.16 -15.53 -15.93
CA LEU A 128 16.67 -14.72 -14.81
C LEU A 128 15.56 -14.26 -13.88
N GLY A 129 14.36 -13.98 -14.41
CA GLY A 129 13.16 -13.66 -13.64
C GLY A 129 12.67 -14.81 -12.75
N LYS A 130 13.26 -16.02 -12.83
CA LYS A 130 13.02 -17.10 -11.86
C LYS A 130 13.85 -16.95 -10.59
N LEU A 131 14.88 -16.09 -10.58
CA LEU A 131 15.69 -15.82 -9.38
C LEU A 131 14.94 -14.95 -8.37
N GLN A 132 14.06 -14.07 -8.84
CA GLN A 132 13.22 -13.27 -7.99
C GLN A 132 11.76 -13.34 -8.43
N PRO A 133 10.82 -13.69 -7.52
CA PRO A 133 9.42 -13.80 -7.88
C PRO A 133 8.83 -12.44 -8.32
N PRO A 134 7.83 -12.45 -9.22
CA PRO A 134 7.04 -11.28 -9.54
C PRO A 134 6.53 -10.62 -8.26
N THR A 135 6.97 -9.39 -8.03
CA THR A 135 6.63 -8.65 -6.83
C THR A 135 5.94 -7.36 -7.24
N PRO A 136 4.72 -7.08 -6.74
CA PRO A 136 4.03 -5.83 -7.05
C PRO A 136 4.81 -4.64 -6.48
N ILE A 137 4.57 -3.47 -7.06
CA ILE A 137 5.08 -2.21 -6.55
C ILE A 137 4.04 -1.54 -5.63
N SER A 138 4.51 -0.76 -4.67
CA SER A 138 3.62 0.06 -3.85
C SER A 138 3.04 1.22 -4.66
N VAL A 139 1.73 1.43 -4.55
CA VAL A 139 1.01 2.58 -5.12
C VAL A 139 0.51 3.46 -3.98
N TYR A 140 0.67 4.77 -4.14
CA TYR A 140 0.29 5.76 -3.15
C TYR A 140 -0.89 6.59 -3.66
N PRO A 141 -1.90 6.87 -2.82
CA PRO A 141 -2.94 7.82 -3.16
C PRO A 141 -2.36 9.19 -3.48
N VAL A 142 -2.83 9.79 -4.58
CA VAL A 142 -2.37 11.11 -5.05
C VAL A 142 -3.52 12.11 -4.99
N ARG A 143 -3.18 13.36 -4.69
CA ARG A 143 -4.06 14.51 -4.89
C ARG A 143 -3.27 15.70 -5.38
N GLU A 144 -3.94 16.60 -6.09
CA GLU A 144 -3.43 17.95 -6.29
C GLU A 144 -3.90 18.86 -5.16
N ASN A 145 -2.99 19.65 -4.58
CA ASN A 145 -3.30 20.60 -3.53
C ASN A 145 -2.37 21.82 -3.63
N ALA A 146 -2.96 23.02 -3.72
CA ALA A 146 -2.24 24.29 -3.76
C ALA A 146 -1.10 24.35 -4.81
N GLY A 147 -1.31 23.76 -6.00
CA GLY A 147 -0.33 23.75 -7.10
C GLY A 147 0.79 22.71 -6.96
N TYR A 148 0.66 21.78 -6.01
CA TYR A 148 1.56 20.66 -5.83
C TYR A 148 0.83 19.34 -5.98
N ILE A 149 1.53 18.36 -6.54
CA ILE A 149 1.16 16.95 -6.43
C ILE A 149 1.61 16.46 -5.05
N GLU A 150 0.64 15.97 -4.26
CA GLU A 150 0.86 15.36 -2.95
C GLU A 150 0.54 13.86 -3.02
N ALA A 151 1.34 13.05 -2.32
CA ALA A 151 1.04 11.64 -2.11
C ALA A 151 0.86 11.35 -0.62
N TYR A 152 -0.01 10.39 -0.31
CA TYR A 152 -0.22 9.92 1.06
C TYR A 152 0.81 8.83 1.41
N LEU A 153 1.77 9.19 2.27
CA LEU A 153 2.93 8.37 2.59
C LEU A 153 3.04 8.11 4.09
N GLN A 154 3.67 6.99 4.44
CA GLN A 154 4.12 6.72 5.81
C GLN A 154 5.40 7.50 6.07
N VAL A 155 5.34 8.51 6.95
CA VAL A 155 6.46 9.42 7.17
C VAL A 155 7.47 8.91 8.19
N ASP A 156 7.10 7.92 9.00
CA ASP A 156 7.90 7.25 10.02
C ASP A 156 8.46 5.89 9.56
N ALA A 157 8.25 5.52 8.29
CA ALA A 157 8.64 4.20 7.77
C ALA A 157 10.12 3.82 8.06
N LYS A 158 11.02 4.81 8.02
CA LYS A 158 12.44 4.63 8.37
C LYS A 158 12.64 4.32 9.85
N ASP A 159 12.07 5.15 10.73
CA ASP A 159 12.21 4.99 12.18
C ASP A 159 11.68 3.62 12.60
N GLU A 160 10.59 3.19 11.97
CA GLU A 160 9.90 1.93 12.22
C GLU A 160 10.76 0.73 11.78
N PHE A 161 11.40 0.83 10.62
CA PHE A 161 12.36 -0.16 10.13
C PHE A 161 13.59 -0.26 11.05
N GLU A 162 14.16 0.89 11.45
CA GLU A 162 15.37 0.94 12.27
C GLU A 162 15.13 0.46 13.71
N LYS A 163 13.94 0.69 14.29
CA LYS A 163 13.56 0.16 15.62
C LYS A 163 13.75 -1.35 15.71
N GLN A 164 13.47 -2.08 14.64
CA GLN A 164 13.67 -3.53 14.60
C GLN A 164 15.16 -3.89 14.45
N TYR A 165 15.90 -3.13 13.64
CA TYR A 165 17.32 -3.39 13.37
C TYR A 165 18.21 -3.21 14.61
N TRP A 166 17.95 -2.19 15.43
CA TRP A 166 18.75 -1.89 16.62
C TRP A 166 18.35 -2.66 17.88
N LYS A 167 17.27 -3.44 17.81
CA LYS A 167 16.76 -4.24 18.92
C LYS A 167 17.81 -5.28 19.33
N GLY A 168 18.25 -5.25 20.59
CA GLY A 168 19.29 -6.13 21.14
C GLY A 168 20.68 -5.49 21.29
N ILE A 169 21.15 -4.67 20.33
CA ILE A 169 22.47 -4.00 20.44
C ILE A 169 22.38 -2.81 21.41
N LEU A 170 21.32 -2.00 21.33
CA LEU A 170 21.15 -0.82 22.19
C LEU A 170 20.42 -1.14 23.51
N ASP A 171 19.66 -2.23 23.53
CA ASP A 171 18.96 -2.72 24.73
C ASP A 171 19.94 -3.27 25.78
N ALA A 172 21.05 -3.88 25.34
CA ALA A 172 22.13 -4.32 26.23
C ALA A 172 22.88 -3.15 26.91
N GLN A 173 22.79 -1.94 26.35
CA GLN A 173 23.42 -0.73 26.87
C GLN A 173 22.44 0.20 27.60
N GLY A 174 21.16 -0.14 27.68
CA GLY A 174 20.13 0.68 28.33
C GLY A 174 19.79 1.98 27.61
N LYS A 175 20.10 2.11 26.31
CA LYS A 175 19.95 3.35 25.52
C LYS A 175 18.79 3.32 24.51
N ALA A 176 17.83 2.41 24.68
CA ALA A 176 16.78 2.11 23.71
C ALA A 176 15.77 3.25 23.40
N THR A 177 15.89 4.42 24.04
CA THR A 177 14.94 5.53 23.87
C THR A 177 15.29 6.50 22.73
N GLY A 178 16.34 6.24 21.95
CA GLY A 178 16.61 6.95 20.69
C GLY A 178 16.96 8.44 20.84
N GLY A 179 17.27 8.92 22.04
CA GLY A 179 17.75 10.28 22.25
C GLY A 179 19.25 10.38 21.95
N TYR A 180 19.62 10.90 20.78
CA TYR A 180 20.98 11.34 20.51
C TYR A 180 21.17 12.76 21.08
N TYR A 181 22.04 12.90 22.08
CA TYR A 181 22.64 14.16 22.49
C TYR A 181 24.01 14.31 21.83
#